data_AF-A0AAW0LN36-F1
#
_entry.id   AF-A0AAW0LN36-F1
#
_cell.length_a   1.000
_cell.length_b   1.000
_cell.length_c   1.000
_cell.angle_alpha   90.00
_cell.angle_beta   90.00
_cell.angle_gamma   90.00
#
_symmetry.space_group_name_H-M   'P 1'
#
loop_
_entity.id
_entity.type
_entity.pdbx_description
1 polymer ?
#
loop_
_entity_poly.entity_id
_entity_poly.type
_entity_poly.pdbx_seq_one_letter_code
_entity_poly.pdbx_strand_id
1 'polypeptide(L)'
;MPPVQEGIAKWFTNLVGQFLEKPLPFLLVKKSVQGLWCLFGWVEVFSLDNGLFHLKFDDLKSRDAVLEAKVWHIENKPLIICK
;
A
#
# COMPACT_ATOMS: atom_id res chain seq x y z
N MET A 1 12.82 -11.00 -22.81
CA MET A 1 12.38 -9.67 -22.35
C MET A 1 13.53 -9.07 -21.53
N PRO A 2 13.90 -7.80 -21.69
CA PRO A 2 15.01 -7.20 -20.94
C PRO A 2 14.72 -7.29 -19.43
N PRO A 3 15.74 -7.54 -18.58
CA PRO A 3 15.57 -7.65 -17.12
C PRO A 3 14.85 -6.45 -16.48
N VAL A 4 15.02 -5.28 -17.09
CA VAL A 4 14.40 -4.01 -16.65
C VAL A 4 12.89 -4.02 -16.83
N GLN A 5 12.36 -4.53 -17.95
CA GLN A 5 10.91 -4.59 -18.18
C GLN A 5 10.23 -5.58 -17.23
N GLU A 6 10.91 -6.67 -16.91
CA GLU A 6 10.43 -7.68 -15.97
C GLU A 6 10.45 -7.15 -14.52
N GLY A 7 11.45 -6.34 -14.18
CA GLY A 7 11.50 -5.59 -12.92
C GLY A 7 10.35 -4.58 -12.82
N ILE A 8 10.14 -3.76 -13.85
CA ILE A 8 9.04 -2.77 -13.88
C ILE A 8 7.68 -3.46 -13.76
N ALA A 9 7.46 -4.57 -14.47
CA ALA A 9 6.22 -5.35 -14.39
C ALA A 9 5.90 -5.83 -12.97
N LYS A 10 6.92 -6.16 -12.17
CA LYS A 10 6.73 -6.57 -10.76
C LYS A 10 6.27 -5.44 -9.86
N TRP A 11 6.62 -4.19 -10.18
CA TRP A 11 6.24 -3.02 -9.38
C TRP A 11 4.84 -2.50 -9.73
N PHE A 12 4.29 -2.87 -10.88
CA PHE A 12 3.02 -2.37 -11.37
C PHE A 12 1.84 -2.61 -10.42
N THR A 13 1.83 -3.70 -9.65
CA THR A 13 0.74 -3.99 -8.69
C THR A 13 1.02 -3.47 -7.28
N ASN A 14 2.01 -2.59 -7.10
CA ASN A 14 2.37 -2.08 -5.78
C ASN A 14 1.99 -0.62 -5.62
N LEU A 15 1.85 -0.20 -4.37
CA LEU A 15 1.72 1.19 -3.95
C LEU A 15 2.66 1.45 -2.78
N VAL A 16 2.93 2.73 -2.54
CA VAL A 16 3.64 3.20 -1.36
C VAL A 16 2.71 4.06 -0.51
N GLY A 17 2.61 3.72 0.77
CA GLY A 17 1.86 4.45 1.78
C GLY A 17 2.78 5.28 2.67
N GLN A 18 2.40 6.51 2.97
CA GLN A 18 3.11 7.41 3.89
C GLN A 18 2.13 8.15 4.80
N PHE A 19 2.41 8.17 6.09
CA PHE A 19 1.70 9.06 7.02
C PHE A 19 2.25 10.48 6.94
N LEU A 20 1.39 11.49 7.03
CA LEU A 20 1.83 12.89 7.11
C LEU A 20 2.61 13.20 8.41
N GLU A 21 2.32 12.44 9.46
CA GLU A 21 2.98 12.55 10.76
C GLU A 21 3.91 11.36 11.02
N LYS A 22 4.40 11.25 12.26
CA LYS A 22 5.11 10.08 12.76
C LYS A 22 4.34 8.79 12.41
N PRO A 23 4.99 7.83 11.73
CA PRO A 23 4.34 6.59 11.31
C PRO A 23 3.85 5.79 12.50
N LEU A 24 2.71 5.12 12.31
CA LEU A 24 2.14 4.20 13.29
C LEU A 24 2.94 2.89 13.33
N PRO A 25 2.87 2.13 14.44
CA PRO A 25 3.50 0.81 14.52
C PRO A 25 3.07 -0.12 13.39
N PHE A 26 4.03 -0.83 12.79
CA PHE A 26 3.79 -1.69 11.61
C PHE A 26 2.63 -2.67 11.79
N LEU A 27 2.55 -3.36 12.94
CA LEU A 27 1.48 -4.33 13.20
C LEU A 27 0.08 -3.70 13.17
N LEU A 28 -0.05 -2.47 13.66
CA LEU A 28 -1.30 -1.71 13.63
C LEU A 28 -1.65 -1.36 12.18
N VAL A 29 -0.69 -0.80 11.43
CA VAL A 29 -0.89 -0.46 10.01
C VAL A 29 -1.29 -1.68 9.20
N LYS A 30 -0.57 -2.81 9.36
CA LYS A 30 -0.85 -4.06 8.66
C LYS A 30 -2.27 -4.55 8.94
N LYS A 31 -2.67 -4.62 10.22
CA LYS A 31 -4.01 -5.09 10.60
C LYS A 31 -5.11 -4.17 10.06
N SER A 32 -4.91 -2.85 10.15
CA SER A 32 -5.88 -1.87 9.66
C SER A 32 -6.01 -1.91 8.14
N VAL A 33 -4.88 -1.96 7.41
CA VAL A 33 -4.87 -2.09 5.95
C VAL A 33 -5.56 -3.38 5.50
N GLN A 34 -5.22 -4.52 6.11
CA GLN A 34 -5.86 -5.80 5.79
C GLN A 34 -7.36 -5.80 6.11
N GLY A 35 -7.78 -5.14 7.19
CA GLY A 35 -9.19 -5.01 7.55
C GLY A 35 -9.98 -4.05 6.66
N LEU A 36 -9.39 -2.90 6.31
CA LEU A 36 -10.04 -1.88 5.48
C LEU A 36 -10.14 -2.30 4.02
N TRP A 37 -9.10 -2.98 3.50
CA TRP A 37 -8.99 -3.27 2.07
C TRP A 37 -9.32 -4.70 1.69
N CYS A 38 -9.74 -5.54 2.64
CA CYS A 38 -10.16 -6.92 2.36
C CYS A 38 -11.27 -7.01 1.30
N LEU A 39 -12.08 -5.95 1.15
CA LEU A 39 -13.15 -5.86 0.14
C LEU A 39 -12.61 -5.62 -1.28
N PHE A 40 -11.43 -5.00 -1.42
CA PHE A 40 -10.81 -4.75 -2.72
C PHE A 40 -9.90 -5.90 -3.15
N GLY A 41 -9.33 -6.64 -2.19
CA GLY A 41 -8.48 -7.79 -2.44
C GLY A 41 -7.48 -8.04 -1.32
N TRP A 42 -6.65 -9.06 -1.51
CA TRP A 42 -5.53 -9.31 -0.61
C TRP A 42 -4.43 -8.26 -0.81
N VAL A 43 -3.83 -7.83 0.30
CA VAL A 43 -2.71 -6.88 0.31
C VAL A 43 -1.65 -7.35 1.30
N GLU A 44 -0.41 -7.44 0.81
CA GLU A 44 0.77 -7.61 1.63
C GLU A 44 1.34 -6.25 2.02
N VAL A 45 1.65 -6.07 3.30
CA VAL A 45 2.17 -4.81 3.84
C VAL A 45 3.56 -5.05 4.38
N PHE A 46 4.51 -4.21 3.96
CA PHE A 46 5.89 -4.19 4.44
C PHE A 46 6.23 -2.80 4.97
N SER A 47 6.95 -2.73 6.09
CA SER A 47 7.53 -1.48 6.57
C SER A 47 8.89 -1.26 5.90
N LEU A 48 9.17 -0.03 5.52
CA LEU A 48 10.47 0.41 5.03
C LEU A 48 11.17 1.25 6.09
N ASP A 49 12.50 1.28 6.08
CA ASP A 49 13.32 1.94 7.11
C ASP A 49 13.15 3.48 7.14
N ASN A 50 12.61 4.04 6.05
CA ASN A 50 12.31 5.47 5.91
C ASN A 50 10.90 5.84 6.39
N GLY A 51 10.19 4.93 7.09
CA GLY A 51 8.84 5.18 7.59
C GLY A 51 7.73 5.07 6.54
N LEU A 52 8.07 4.58 5.34
CA LEU A 52 7.11 4.27 4.29
C LEU A 52 6.58 2.84 4.45
N PHE A 53 5.43 2.58 3.84
CA PHE A 53 4.81 1.27 3.78
C PHE A 53 4.72 0.83 2.33
N HIS A 54 5.31 -0.32 2.02
CA HIS A 54 5.16 -0.95 0.72
C HIS A 54 3.92 -1.84 0.75
N LEU A 55 3.01 -1.62 -0.20
CA LEU A 55 1.72 -2.26 -0.31
C LEU A 55 1.71 -3.06 -1.60
N LYS A 56 1.72 -4.38 -1.50
CA LYS A 56 1.74 -5.28 -2.65
C LYS A 56 0.38 -5.93 -2.83
N PHE A 57 -0.17 -5.77 -4.02
CA PHE A 57 -1.45 -6.36 -4.42
C PHE A 57 -1.21 -7.52 -5.39
N ASP A 58 -2.13 -8.46 -5.40
CA ASP A 58 -2.10 -9.60 -6.31
C ASP A 58 -2.46 -9.20 -7.75
N ASP A 59 -3.28 -8.15 -7.92
CA ASP A 59 -3.71 -7.66 -9.22
C ASP A 59 -3.88 -6.13 -9.28
N LEU A 60 -3.93 -5.63 -10.52
CA LEU A 60 -4.05 -4.19 -10.80
C LEU A 60 -5.40 -3.60 -10.41
N LYS A 61 -6.48 -4.39 -10.45
CA LYS A 61 -7.83 -3.89 -10.12
C LYS A 61 -7.93 -3.60 -8.64
N SER A 62 -7.42 -4.50 -7.78
CA SER A 62 -7.36 -4.25 -6.33
C SER A 62 -6.52 -3.02 -5.98
N ARG A 63 -5.34 -2.89 -6.63
CA ARG A 63 -4.47 -1.72 -6.49
C ARG A 63 -5.21 -0.43 -6.87
N ASP A 64 -5.81 -0.38 -8.05
CA ASP A 64 -6.49 0.81 -8.55
C ASP A 64 -7.73 1.15 -7.72
N ALA A 65 -8.50 0.16 -7.26
CA ALA A 65 -9.65 0.41 -6.40
C ALA A 65 -9.26 1.08 -5.08
N VAL A 66 -8.16 0.66 -4.45
CA VAL A 66 -7.62 1.30 -3.24
C VAL A 66 -7.13 2.72 -3.54
N LEU A 67 -6.47 2.93 -4.68
CA LEU A 67 -5.98 4.26 -5.05
C LEU A 67 -7.11 5.25 -5.37
N GLU A 68 -8.15 4.78 -6.06
CA GLU A 68 -9.31 5.58 -6.47
C GLU A 68 -10.20 5.99 -5.29
N ALA A 69 -10.15 5.26 -4.18
CA ALA A 69 -10.80 5.66 -2.92
C ALA A 69 -10.21 6.96 -2.31
N LYS A 70 -9.05 7.42 -2.82
CA LYS A 70 -8.36 8.72 -2.61
C LYS A 70 -7.99 9.14 -1.19
N VAL A 71 -8.72 8.71 -0.16
CA VAL A 71 -8.55 9.21 1.22
C VAL A 71 -8.57 8.04 2.19
N TRP A 72 -7.40 7.69 2.73
CA TRP A 72 -7.25 6.66 3.75
C TRP A 72 -6.82 7.26 5.07
N HIS A 73 -7.40 6.76 6.16
CA HIS A 73 -7.01 7.12 7.52
C HIS A 73 -6.88 5.86 8.36
N ILE A 74 -5.88 5.84 9.24
CA ILE A 74 -5.68 4.80 10.25
C ILE A 74 -5.51 5.50 11.59
N GLU A 75 -6.36 5.19 12.58
CA GLU A 75 -6.39 5.88 13.88
C GLU A 75 -6.46 7.41 13.76
N ASN A 76 -7.34 7.91 12.89
CA ASN A 76 -7.47 9.35 12.56
C ASN A 76 -6.22 10.00 11.96
N LYS A 77 -5.21 9.24 11.58
CA LYS A 77 -4.03 9.74 10.88
C LYS A 77 -4.15 9.50 9.37
N PRO A 78 -4.01 10.54 8.54
CA PRO A 78 -4.08 10.40 7.09
C PRO A 78 -2.90 9.57 6.57
N LEU A 79 -3.23 8.56 5.77
CA LEU A 79 -2.30 7.73 5.02
C LEU A 79 -2.40 8.12 3.55
N ILE A 80 -1.34 8.75 3.04
CA ILE A 80 -1.21 9.11 1.63
C ILE A 80 -0.71 7.90 0.86
N ILE A 81 -1.31 7.61 -0.30
CA ILE A 81 -0.95 6.47 -1.13
C ILE A 81 -0.56 6.95 -2.53
N CYS A 82 0.58 6.45 -3.02
CA CYS A 82 1.14 6.79 -4.33
C CYS A 82 1.52 5.52 -5.12
N LYS A 83 1.54 5.63 -6.46
CA LYS A 83 2.09 4.62 -7.38
C LYS A 83 3.61 4.66 -7.39
#